data_AF-A0A1H9N021-F1
#
_entry.id   AF-A0A1H9N021-F1
#
_cell.length_a   1.000
_cell.length_b   1.000
_cell.length_c   1.000
_cell.angle_alpha   90.00
_cell.angle_beta   90.00
_cell.angle_gamma   90.00
#
_symmetry.space_group_name_H-M   'P 1'
#
loop_
_entity.id
_entity.type
_entity.pdbx_description
1 polymer ?
#
loop_
_entity_poly.entity_id
_entity_poly.type
_entity_poly.pdbx_seq_one_letter_code
_entity_poly.pdbx_strand_id
1 'polypeptide(L)'
;MTQPAKNNPVLLAGVFVLVVAFVLGIGQLSRPRVVAGHAMAGSRPATTPPAEPSTPIRPRAVFRLADHPLLVKPVSLTQVTCSLPQFGTSDGQLAAYYAAGVECLDTAWGPLLKAANLPFDKPELDASPDLKDGPCGEAPESDHAVAYYCGRNRTIYMPTARLRDNGGGDAPATHLATLSHEYGHHVQALTGLLRAADLKITEAGEKTPAGLEMSRRIELQANCFAGMFLSSAAGRGSLTAGLARQAQEDFKFAIEEKPENNAHGSAENQAQWAAAGFRANSTDACNTFSASAAQVG
;
A
#
# COMPACT_ATOMS: atom_id res chain seq x y z
N MET A 1 -61.89 -4.75 -42.77
CA MET A 1 -61.95 -5.72 -43.89
C MET A 1 -61.65 -4.96 -45.18
N THR A 2 -61.00 -5.66 -46.14
CA THR A 2 -60.51 -5.25 -47.49
C THR A 2 -59.26 -4.34 -47.53
N GLN A 3 -58.21 -4.52 -48.35
CA GLN A 3 -57.55 -5.64 -49.07
C GLN A 3 -56.14 -5.08 -49.46
N PRO A 4 -55.03 -5.86 -49.58
CA PRO A 4 -53.70 -5.30 -49.90
C PRO A 4 -53.48 -5.13 -51.41
N ALA A 5 -52.78 -4.07 -51.82
CA ALA A 5 -52.39 -3.83 -53.21
C ALA A 5 -51.14 -4.66 -53.60
N LYS A 6 -51.20 -5.22 -54.82
CA LYS A 6 -50.20 -6.10 -55.43
C LYS A 6 -49.05 -5.31 -56.07
N ASN A 7 -47.81 -5.79 -55.90
CA ASN A 7 -46.60 -5.23 -56.50
C ASN A 7 -46.50 -5.60 -58.00
N ASN A 8 -46.15 -4.62 -58.84
CA ASN A 8 -46.04 -4.74 -60.30
C ASN A 8 -44.60 -5.08 -60.72
N PRO A 9 -44.33 -6.24 -61.35
CA PRO A 9 -43.00 -6.72 -61.70
C PRO A 9 -42.28 -5.94 -62.82
N VAL A 10 -42.94 -4.95 -63.44
CA VAL A 10 -42.36 -4.15 -64.54
C VAL A 10 -41.33 -3.12 -64.04
N LEU A 11 -41.35 -2.72 -62.76
CA LEU A 11 -40.43 -1.69 -62.24
C LEU A 11 -39.00 -2.19 -61.93
N LEU A 12 -38.79 -3.51 -61.80
CA LEU A 12 -37.49 -4.10 -61.45
C LEU A 12 -36.60 -4.42 -62.68
N ALA A 13 -37.17 -4.49 -63.88
CA ALA A 13 -36.40 -4.77 -65.11
C ALA A 13 -35.71 -3.53 -65.71
N GLY A 14 -36.21 -2.32 -65.43
CA GLY A 14 -35.68 -1.07 -65.99
C GLY A 14 -34.35 -0.60 -65.38
N VAL A 15 -34.07 -0.97 -64.13
CA VAL A 15 -32.85 -0.53 -63.41
C VAL A 15 -31.62 -1.38 -63.77
N PHE A 16 -31.81 -2.64 -64.19
CA PHE A 16 -30.69 -3.56 -64.47
C PHE A 16 -30.06 -3.37 -65.87
N VAL A 17 -30.82 -2.85 -66.85
CA VAL A 17 -30.34 -2.66 -68.24
C VAL A 17 -29.43 -1.43 -68.38
N LEU A 18 -29.58 -0.42 -67.51
CA LEU A 18 -28.83 0.84 -67.59
C LEU A 18 -27.39 0.73 -67.03
N VAL A 19 -27.11 -0.25 -66.15
CA VAL A 19 -25.79 -0.44 -65.54
C VAL A 19 -24.84 -1.23 -66.45
N VAL A 20 -25.35 -2.16 -67.26
CA VAL A 20 -24.50 -3.03 -68.12
C VAL A 20 -24.01 -2.29 -69.38
N ALA A 21 -24.79 -1.33 -69.91
CA ALA A 21 -24.40 -0.57 -71.10
C ALA A 21 -23.30 0.48 -70.83
N PHE A 22 -23.11 0.93 -69.57
CA PHE A 22 -22.08 1.91 -69.22
C PHE A 22 -20.69 1.27 -68.99
N VAL A 23 -20.64 0.01 -68.56
CA VAL A 23 -19.38 -0.70 -68.23
C VAL A 23 -18.66 -1.24 -69.48
N LEU A 24 -19.37 -1.43 -70.60
CA LEU A 24 -18.81 -2.04 -71.82
C LEU A 24 -18.45 -1.03 -72.93
N GLY A 25 -18.72 0.26 -72.75
CA GLY A 25 -18.59 1.29 -73.80
C GLY A 25 -17.28 2.10 -73.84
N ILE A 26 -16.39 2.00 -72.85
CA ILE A 26 -15.15 2.82 -72.79
C ILE A 26 -13.90 1.94 -72.73
N GLY A 27 -13.98 0.73 -73.31
CA GLY A 27 -12.91 -0.26 -73.32
C GLY A 27 -11.91 -0.15 -74.48
N GLN A 28 -11.97 0.90 -75.32
CA GLN A 28 -11.00 1.12 -76.38
C GLN A 28 -10.60 2.58 -76.51
N LEU A 29 -9.30 2.82 -76.33
CA LEU A 29 -8.46 3.95 -76.77
C LEU A 29 -7.62 4.51 -75.63
N SER A 30 -6.56 3.80 -75.23
CA SER A 30 -5.28 4.38 -74.76
C SER A 30 -4.30 3.26 -74.42
N ARG A 31 -3.20 3.14 -75.19
CA ARG A 31 -2.05 2.32 -74.79
C ARG A 31 -1.32 3.05 -73.64
N PRO A 32 -0.98 2.41 -72.52
CA PRO A 32 -0.22 3.07 -71.47
C PRO A 32 1.19 3.38 -71.96
N ARG A 33 1.56 4.67 -72.00
CA ARG A 33 2.96 5.09 -72.05
C ARG A 33 3.54 4.92 -70.65
N VAL A 34 4.63 4.17 -70.51
CA VAL A 34 5.41 4.13 -69.27
C VAL A 34 6.10 5.49 -69.13
N VAL A 35 5.55 6.34 -68.26
CA VAL A 35 6.22 7.57 -67.82
C VAL A 35 7.09 7.21 -66.64
N ALA A 36 8.41 7.35 -66.78
CA ALA A 36 9.34 7.20 -65.66
C ALA A 36 9.21 8.41 -64.72
N GLY A 37 8.18 8.38 -63.86
CA GLY A 37 8.01 9.35 -62.78
C GLY A 37 8.94 8.98 -61.62
N HIS A 38 9.92 9.83 -61.34
CA HIS A 38 10.62 9.77 -60.05
C HIS A 38 9.67 10.36 -59.01
N ALA A 39 9.31 9.58 -57.99
CA ALA A 39 8.55 10.08 -56.86
C ALA A 39 9.44 11.05 -56.07
N MET A 40 9.16 12.36 -56.20
CA MET A 40 9.74 13.37 -55.31
C MET A 40 8.88 13.38 -54.04
N ALA A 41 9.49 13.03 -52.90
CA ALA A 41 8.82 13.13 -51.61
C ALA A 41 8.53 14.60 -51.30
N GLY A 42 7.28 15.03 -51.48
CA GLY A 42 6.81 16.29 -50.94
C GLY A 42 6.82 16.21 -49.42
N SER A 43 7.67 16.98 -48.76
CA SER A 43 7.67 17.13 -47.31
C SER A 43 6.41 17.90 -46.89
N ARG A 44 5.32 17.17 -46.62
CA ARG A 44 4.22 17.70 -45.81
C ARG A 44 4.75 17.85 -44.38
N PRO A 45 4.53 19.00 -43.71
CA PRO A 45 4.75 19.08 -42.27
C PRO A 45 3.94 17.97 -41.59
N ALA A 46 4.61 17.12 -40.82
CA ALA A 46 3.93 16.09 -40.05
C ALA A 46 2.92 16.77 -39.13
N THR A 47 1.64 16.53 -39.36
CA THR A 47 0.60 16.90 -38.40
C THR A 47 0.81 15.98 -37.20
N THR A 48 1.32 16.53 -36.10
CA THR A 48 1.47 15.81 -34.83
C THR A 48 0.12 15.18 -34.48
N PRO A 49 0.02 13.84 -34.34
CA PRO A 49 -1.18 13.22 -33.82
C PRO A 49 -1.55 13.85 -32.47
N PRO A 50 -2.84 14.10 -32.19
CA PRO A 50 -3.27 14.47 -30.85
C PRO A 50 -2.73 13.42 -29.87
N ALA A 51 -2.11 13.87 -28.78
CA ALA A 51 -1.65 12.97 -27.74
C ALA A 51 -2.84 12.11 -27.28
N GLU A 52 -2.69 10.79 -27.34
CA GLU A 52 -3.70 9.89 -26.76
C GLU A 52 -3.88 10.26 -25.29
N PRO A 53 -5.12 10.37 -24.79
CA PRO A 53 -5.34 10.61 -23.38
C PRO A 53 -4.69 9.47 -22.58
N SER A 54 -3.60 9.78 -21.89
CA SER A 54 -2.91 8.81 -21.03
C SER A 54 -3.91 8.32 -19.99
N THR A 55 -4.24 7.03 -20.03
CA THR A 55 -5.05 6.41 -18.97
C THR A 55 -4.31 6.65 -17.65
N PRO A 56 -4.95 7.24 -16.62
CA PRO A 56 -4.31 7.45 -15.33
C PRO A 56 -3.77 6.11 -14.82
N ILE A 57 -2.47 6.05 -14.52
CA ILE A 57 -1.87 4.87 -13.89
C ILE A 57 -2.57 4.73 -12.54
N ARG A 58 -3.38 3.67 -12.39
CA ARG A 58 -4.06 3.40 -11.12
C ARG A 58 -3.04 2.86 -10.11
N PRO A 59 -3.05 3.34 -8.86
CA PRO A 59 -2.22 2.75 -7.80
C PRO A 59 -2.47 1.25 -7.65
N ARG A 60 -1.41 0.46 -7.44
CA ARG A 60 -1.50 -1.01 -7.30
C ARG A 60 -0.53 -1.52 -6.24
N ALA A 61 -1.02 -2.39 -5.36
CA ALA A 61 -0.16 -3.13 -4.44
C ALA A 61 0.79 -4.05 -5.22
N VAL A 62 1.98 -4.29 -4.67
CA VAL A 62 3.01 -5.15 -5.26
C VAL A 62 3.31 -6.30 -4.29
N PHE A 63 2.98 -7.52 -4.70
CA PHE A 63 3.13 -8.71 -3.86
C PHE A 63 4.52 -9.33 -4.02
N ARG A 64 5.54 -8.61 -3.54
CA ARG A 64 6.95 -9.04 -3.52
C ARG A 64 7.57 -8.74 -2.17
N LEU A 65 8.66 -9.42 -1.82
CA LEU A 65 9.35 -9.28 -0.54
C LEU A 65 10.68 -8.51 -0.72
N ALA A 66 11.81 -9.21 -0.72
CA ALA A 66 13.16 -8.61 -0.78
C ALA A 66 13.36 -7.63 -1.95
N ASP A 67 12.77 -7.90 -3.12
CA ASP A 67 12.88 -7.07 -4.34
C ASP A 67 11.71 -6.09 -4.53
N HIS A 68 10.89 -5.86 -3.49
CA HIS A 68 9.77 -4.94 -3.57
C HIS A 68 10.25 -3.52 -3.95
N PRO A 69 9.64 -2.83 -4.95
CA PRO A 69 10.11 -1.53 -5.42
C PRO A 69 10.27 -0.45 -4.34
N LEU A 70 9.39 -0.45 -3.34
CA LEU A 70 9.48 0.44 -2.16
C LEU A 70 10.73 0.19 -1.30
N LEU A 71 11.23 -1.05 -1.26
CA LEU A 71 12.33 -1.48 -0.39
C LEU A 71 13.69 -1.49 -1.08
N VAL A 72 13.73 -1.32 -2.40
CA VAL A 72 14.97 -1.27 -3.20
C VAL A 72 15.22 0.09 -3.84
N LYS A 73 14.24 1.00 -3.78
CA LYS A 73 14.39 2.40 -4.15
C LYS A 73 14.22 3.23 -2.88
N PRO A 74 15.27 3.94 -2.41
CA PRO A 74 15.19 4.70 -1.18
C PRO A 74 14.14 5.82 -1.33
N VAL A 75 13.15 5.82 -0.45
CA VAL A 75 12.17 6.91 -0.33
C VAL A 75 12.01 7.25 1.15
N SER A 76 12.00 8.54 1.46
CA SER A 76 11.93 9.06 2.84
C SER A 76 10.59 9.71 3.12
N LEU A 77 10.13 9.63 4.37
CA LEU A 77 8.98 10.43 4.81
C LEU A 77 9.39 11.89 4.89
N THR A 78 8.53 12.78 4.38
CA THR A 78 8.68 14.21 4.59
C THR A 78 8.42 14.55 6.05
N GLN A 79 9.02 15.64 6.53
CA GLN A 79 8.77 16.12 7.89
C GLN A 79 7.30 16.49 8.06
N VAL A 80 6.68 16.03 9.16
CA VAL A 80 5.27 16.29 9.48
C VAL A 80 5.12 16.98 10.82
N THR A 81 4.06 17.76 10.98
CA THR A 81 3.71 18.42 12.25
C THR A 81 2.49 17.73 12.83
N CYS A 82 2.65 17.03 13.95
CA CYS A 82 1.55 16.36 14.63
C CYS A 82 0.85 17.28 15.64
N SER A 83 -0.46 17.07 15.82
CA SER A 83 -1.28 17.73 16.84
C SER A 83 -2.00 16.68 17.69
N LEU A 84 -1.24 16.00 18.53
CA LEU A 84 -1.74 15.07 19.55
C LEU A 84 -2.35 15.86 20.73
N PRO A 85 -3.51 15.44 21.26
CA PRO A 85 -4.06 16.04 22.48
C PRO A 85 -3.16 15.76 23.69
N GLN A 86 -3.41 16.47 24.80
CA GLN A 86 -2.74 16.15 26.06
C GLN A 86 -3.01 14.69 26.42
N PHE A 87 -1.94 13.95 26.71
CA PHE A 87 -2.05 12.55 27.08
C PHE A 87 -2.76 12.39 28.44
N GLY A 88 -3.56 11.33 28.54
CA GLY A 88 -4.26 10.92 29.75
C GLY A 88 -4.77 9.49 29.60
N THR A 89 -5.09 8.84 30.71
CA THR A 89 -5.32 7.39 30.79
C THR A 89 -6.79 6.98 30.87
N SER A 90 -7.74 7.93 30.86
CA SER A 90 -9.14 7.57 30.65
C SER A 90 -9.36 7.08 29.23
N ASP A 91 -10.34 6.18 29.02
CA ASP A 91 -10.60 5.59 27.71
C ASP A 91 -10.86 6.66 26.64
N GLY A 92 -11.60 7.73 26.98
CA GLY A 92 -11.84 8.85 26.07
C GLY A 92 -10.59 9.65 25.72
N GLN A 93 -9.65 9.81 26.65
CA GLN A 93 -8.38 10.50 26.38
C GLN A 93 -7.46 9.65 25.50
N LEU A 94 -7.35 8.35 25.78
CA LEU A 94 -6.56 7.43 24.98
C LEU A 94 -7.13 7.30 23.56
N ALA A 95 -8.45 7.15 23.41
CA ALA A 95 -9.10 7.09 22.09
C ALA A 95 -8.85 8.37 21.27
N ALA A 96 -8.96 9.56 21.89
CA ALA A 96 -8.67 10.82 21.22
C ALA A 96 -7.17 10.94 20.84
N TYR A 97 -6.27 10.48 21.71
CA TYR A 97 -4.84 10.45 21.44
C TYR A 97 -4.49 9.54 20.26
N TYR A 98 -5.08 8.34 20.19
CA TYR A 98 -4.86 7.41 19.09
C TYR A 98 -5.44 7.92 17.77
N ALA A 99 -6.64 8.51 17.79
CA ALA A 99 -7.25 9.09 16.60
C ALA A 99 -6.37 10.19 15.99
N ALA A 100 -5.90 11.13 16.82
CA ALA A 100 -4.96 12.17 16.38
C ALA A 100 -3.60 11.60 15.91
N GLY A 101 -3.14 10.51 16.53
CA GLY A 101 -1.95 9.79 16.11
C GLY A 101 -2.09 9.19 14.71
N VAL A 102 -3.20 8.50 14.44
CA VAL A 102 -3.54 7.96 13.11
C VAL A 102 -3.59 9.06 12.06
N GLU A 103 -4.20 10.21 12.37
CA GLU A 103 -4.21 11.36 11.44
C GLU A 103 -2.81 11.89 11.12
N CYS A 104 -1.89 11.90 12.09
CA CYS A 104 -0.51 12.31 11.83
C CYS A 104 0.24 11.26 10.98
N LEU A 105 0.03 9.97 11.25
CA LEU A 105 0.59 8.87 10.47
C LEU A 105 0.08 8.88 9.02
N ASP A 106 -1.20 9.14 8.80
CA ASP A 106 -1.80 9.34 7.46
C ASP A 106 -1.10 10.47 6.70
N THR A 107 -0.83 11.57 7.40
CA THR A 107 -0.17 12.76 6.84
C THR A 107 1.28 12.45 6.45
N ALA A 108 1.96 11.58 7.20
CA ALA A 108 3.32 11.15 6.90
C ALA A 108 3.37 10.18 5.72
N TRP A 109 2.58 9.10 5.77
CA TRP A 109 2.68 7.99 4.82
C TRP A 109 1.92 8.22 3.50
N GLY A 110 0.80 8.94 3.54
CA GLY A 110 -0.04 9.16 2.37
C GLY A 110 0.68 9.78 1.17
N PRO A 111 1.43 10.88 1.34
CA PRO A 111 2.20 11.48 0.25
C PRO A 111 3.25 10.52 -0.34
N LEU A 112 3.97 9.79 0.52
CA LEU A 112 5.00 8.84 0.12
C LEU A 112 4.43 7.72 -0.74
N LEU A 113 3.36 7.05 -0.26
CA LEU A 113 2.73 5.94 -0.97
C LEU A 113 2.14 6.37 -2.31
N LYS A 114 1.50 7.55 -2.37
CA LYS A 114 0.99 8.13 -3.62
C LYS A 114 2.12 8.42 -4.61
N ALA A 115 3.22 9.01 -4.15
CA ALA A 115 4.39 9.29 -5.00
C ALA A 115 5.04 8.01 -5.53
N ALA A 116 5.00 6.92 -4.75
CA ALA A 116 5.46 5.59 -5.16
C ALA A 116 4.45 4.83 -6.06
N ASN A 117 3.32 5.45 -6.43
CA ASN A 117 2.22 4.81 -7.16
C ASN A 117 1.66 3.55 -6.47
N LEU A 118 1.66 3.55 -5.14
CA LEU A 118 1.09 2.52 -4.29
C LEU A 118 -0.28 2.98 -3.75
N PRO A 119 -1.19 2.05 -3.40
CA PRO A 119 -2.48 2.38 -2.81
C PRO A 119 -2.30 3.17 -1.51
N PHE A 120 -3.24 4.07 -1.25
CA PHE A 120 -3.36 4.73 0.04
C PHE A 120 -4.84 4.90 0.38
N ASP A 121 -5.23 4.29 1.48
CA ASP A 121 -6.51 4.48 2.15
C ASP A 121 -6.19 4.59 3.65
N LYS A 122 -6.96 5.37 4.39
CA LYS A 122 -6.76 5.47 5.85
C LYS A 122 -7.18 4.17 6.54
N PRO A 123 -6.54 3.78 7.66
CA PRO A 123 -7.04 2.68 8.46
C PRO A 123 -8.28 3.12 9.25
N GLU A 124 -9.15 2.17 9.57
CA GLU A 124 -10.12 2.35 10.64
C GLU A 124 -9.39 2.23 12.00
N LEU A 125 -9.96 2.81 13.05
CA LEU A 125 -9.44 2.71 14.42
C LEU A 125 -10.53 2.19 15.36
N ASP A 126 -10.26 1.09 16.04
CA ASP A 126 -11.06 0.63 17.18
C ASP A 126 -10.28 0.89 18.47
N ALA A 127 -10.77 1.84 19.27
CA ALA A 127 -10.23 2.19 20.58
C ALA A 127 -11.22 1.85 21.71
N SER A 128 -12.02 0.79 21.53
CA SER A 128 -12.87 0.25 22.60
C SER A 128 -11.99 -0.24 23.76
N PRO A 129 -12.45 -0.23 25.03
CA PRO A 129 -11.61 -0.63 26.16
C PRO A 129 -11.08 -2.07 26.08
N ASP A 130 -11.94 -2.98 25.62
CA ASP A 130 -11.64 -4.41 25.54
C ASP A 130 -11.43 -4.85 24.09
N LEU A 131 -10.56 -5.85 23.89
CA LEU A 131 -10.51 -6.59 22.62
C LEU A 131 -11.58 -7.67 22.59
N LYS A 132 -12.17 -7.85 21.40
CA LYS A 132 -13.14 -8.88 21.09
C LYS A 132 -12.72 -9.60 19.82
N ASP A 133 -13.24 -10.80 19.63
CA ASP A 133 -13.09 -11.56 18.40
C ASP A 133 -13.52 -10.72 17.21
N GLY A 134 -12.76 -10.83 16.13
CA GLY A 134 -12.87 -9.95 14.98
C GLY A 134 -12.69 -10.67 13.65
N PRO A 135 -12.65 -9.92 12.54
CA PRO A 135 -12.55 -10.49 11.20
C PRO A 135 -11.22 -11.22 10.93
N CYS A 136 -10.20 -10.98 11.76
CA CYS A 136 -8.91 -11.68 11.72
C CYS A 136 -8.82 -12.90 12.67
N GLY A 137 -9.88 -13.22 13.42
CA GLY A 137 -9.92 -14.37 14.32
C GLY A 137 -10.21 -14.00 15.77
N GLU A 138 -9.86 -14.90 16.68
CA GLU A 138 -9.93 -14.67 18.12
C GLU A 138 -9.02 -13.51 18.52
N ALA A 139 -9.45 -12.72 19.50
CA ALA A 139 -8.59 -11.67 20.04
C ALA A 139 -7.29 -12.28 20.62
N PRO A 140 -6.10 -11.72 20.33
CA PRO A 140 -4.88 -12.23 20.93
C PRO A 140 -4.94 -12.08 22.46
N GLU A 141 -4.28 -12.98 23.18
CA GLU A 141 -4.11 -12.88 24.64
C GLU A 141 -3.12 -11.77 25.01
N SER A 142 -3.27 -11.17 26.21
CA SER A 142 -2.53 -9.94 26.60
C SER A 142 -1.04 -10.12 26.79
N ASP A 143 -0.58 -11.36 26.94
CA ASP A 143 0.83 -11.73 26.99
C ASP A 143 1.45 -11.94 25.59
N HIS A 144 0.63 -11.98 24.54
CA HIS A 144 1.08 -12.11 23.15
C HIS A 144 1.14 -10.79 22.39
N ALA A 145 0.10 -9.94 22.47
CA ALA A 145 0.09 -8.64 21.77
C ALA A 145 -0.84 -7.63 22.47
N VAL A 146 -0.41 -6.42 22.82
CA VAL A 146 -1.30 -5.47 23.54
C VAL A 146 -2.25 -4.66 22.64
N ALA A 147 -1.95 -4.64 21.34
CA ALA A 147 -2.74 -4.07 20.24
C ALA A 147 -2.55 -4.99 19.02
N TYR A 148 -3.33 -4.78 17.95
CA TYR A 148 -3.08 -5.47 16.68
C TYR A 148 -3.69 -4.76 15.47
N TYR A 149 -3.14 -5.02 14.30
CA TYR A 149 -3.69 -4.61 13.02
C TYR A 149 -4.36 -5.78 12.28
N CYS A 150 -5.59 -5.58 11.81
CA CYS A 150 -6.27 -6.55 10.96
C CYS A 150 -6.28 -6.13 9.50
N GLY A 151 -5.50 -6.82 8.67
CA GLY A 151 -5.44 -6.56 7.22
C GLY A 151 -6.74 -6.84 6.45
N ARG A 152 -7.68 -7.60 7.02
CA ARG A 152 -8.94 -7.98 6.36
C ARG A 152 -9.96 -6.84 6.31
N ASN A 153 -10.08 -6.06 7.38
CA ASN A 153 -10.94 -4.87 7.45
C ASN A 153 -10.14 -3.56 7.51
N ARG A 154 -8.81 -3.63 7.52
CA ARG A 154 -7.88 -2.50 7.61
C ARG A 154 -8.08 -1.66 8.88
N THR A 155 -8.29 -2.33 10.00
CA THR A 155 -8.50 -1.69 11.30
C THR A 155 -7.28 -1.86 12.20
N ILE A 156 -6.89 -0.76 12.85
CA ILE A 156 -5.96 -0.74 13.97
C ILE A 156 -6.79 -0.88 15.25
N TYR A 157 -6.53 -1.93 16.04
CA TYR A 157 -7.19 -2.19 17.32
C TYR A 157 -6.29 -1.78 18.47
N MET A 158 -6.67 -0.73 19.18
CA MET A 158 -5.92 -0.10 20.28
C MET A 158 -6.76 -0.11 21.56
N PRO A 159 -6.89 -1.27 22.23
CA PRO A 159 -7.79 -1.44 23.36
C PRO A 159 -7.36 -0.59 24.56
N THR A 160 -8.17 0.41 24.93
CA THR A 160 -7.70 1.44 25.87
C THR A 160 -7.43 0.91 27.27
N ALA A 161 -8.28 0.01 27.79
CA ALA A 161 -8.07 -0.59 29.10
C ALA A 161 -6.86 -1.52 29.10
N ARG A 162 -6.71 -2.36 28.08
CA ARG A 162 -5.56 -3.27 27.98
C ARG A 162 -4.23 -2.55 27.81
N LEU A 163 -4.18 -1.49 26.99
CA LEU A 163 -2.96 -0.68 26.84
C LEU A 163 -2.63 0.09 28.12
N ARG A 164 -3.63 0.63 28.82
CA ARG A 164 -3.43 1.23 30.14
C ARG A 164 -2.92 0.19 31.15
N ASP A 165 -3.53 -0.98 31.21
CA ASP A 165 -3.31 -1.91 32.32
C ASP A 165 -2.08 -2.81 32.10
N ASN A 166 -1.76 -3.14 30.84
CA ASN A 166 -0.70 -4.10 30.48
C ASN A 166 0.30 -3.62 29.42
N GLY A 167 0.05 -2.48 28.75
CA GLY A 167 0.75 -2.12 27.51
C GLY A 167 1.36 -0.72 27.47
N GLY A 168 1.45 -0.01 28.60
CA GLY A 168 2.03 1.35 28.62
C GLY A 168 1.63 2.22 29.81
N GLY A 169 0.53 1.93 30.49
CA GLY A 169 0.16 2.71 31.69
C GLY A 169 -0.08 4.17 31.38
N ASP A 170 0.68 5.03 32.05
CA ASP A 170 0.66 6.48 31.85
C ASP A 170 1.82 6.99 30.96
N ALA A 171 2.53 6.09 30.26
CA ALA A 171 3.67 6.43 29.43
C ALA A 171 3.26 6.74 27.96
N PRO A 172 3.13 8.02 27.54
CA PRO A 172 2.70 8.37 26.19
C PRO A 172 3.62 7.81 25.08
N ALA A 173 4.89 7.57 25.40
CA ALA A 173 5.87 7.01 24.49
C ALA A 173 5.52 5.59 24.05
N THR A 174 5.14 4.72 24.98
CA THR A 174 4.75 3.32 24.71
C THR A 174 3.49 3.27 23.85
N HIS A 175 2.48 4.05 24.21
CA HIS A 175 1.25 4.18 23.40
C HIS A 175 1.52 4.65 21.97
N LEU A 176 2.43 5.61 21.80
CA LEU A 176 2.81 6.12 20.48
C LEU A 176 3.65 5.10 19.70
N ALA A 177 4.55 4.36 20.36
CA ALA A 177 5.34 3.28 19.76
C ALA A 177 4.44 2.18 19.22
N THR A 178 3.51 1.68 20.05
CA THR A 178 2.51 0.67 19.67
C THR A 178 1.65 1.13 18.50
N LEU A 179 1.07 2.35 18.57
CA LEU A 179 0.26 2.86 17.46
C LEU A 179 1.06 2.95 16.15
N SER A 180 2.31 3.39 16.23
CA SER A 180 3.18 3.55 15.06
C SER A 180 3.57 2.18 14.48
N HIS A 181 3.75 1.16 15.32
CA HIS A 181 3.97 -0.22 14.91
C HIS A 181 2.76 -0.79 14.17
N GLU A 182 1.54 -0.66 14.74
CA GLU A 182 0.32 -1.14 14.08
C GLU A 182 0.07 -0.44 12.74
N TYR A 183 0.40 0.85 12.66
CA TYR A 183 0.35 1.57 11.39
C TYR A 183 1.43 1.08 10.40
N GLY A 184 2.57 0.60 10.89
CA GLY A 184 3.57 -0.12 10.08
C GLY A 184 2.96 -1.33 9.36
N HIS A 185 2.16 -2.14 10.05
CA HIS A 185 1.40 -3.22 9.41
C HIS A 185 0.37 -2.72 8.39
N HIS A 186 -0.27 -1.58 8.66
CA HIS A 186 -1.14 -0.95 7.68
C HIS A 186 -0.40 -0.57 6.38
N VAL A 187 0.80 0.00 6.49
CA VAL A 187 1.67 0.26 5.33
C VAL A 187 2.03 -1.04 4.60
N GLN A 188 2.39 -2.10 5.33
CA GLN A 188 2.66 -3.40 4.71
C GLN A 188 1.43 -3.96 3.96
N ALA A 189 0.23 -3.77 4.50
CA ALA A 189 -1.01 -4.21 3.87
C ALA A 189 -1.33 -3.43 2.59
N LEU A 190 -1.21 -2.09 2.61
CA LEU A 190 -1.43 -1.24 1.44
C LEU A 190 -0.44 -1.52 0.32
N THR A 191 0.81 -1.81 0.67
CA THR A 191 1.90 -2.04 -0.28
C THR A 191 1.90 -3.46 -0.85
N GLY A 192 1.27 -4.42 -0.18
CA GLY A 192 1.21 -5.83 -0.58
C GLY A 192 2.27 -6.72 0.09
N LEU A 193 3.17 -6.13 0.89
CA LEU A 193 4.19 -6.81 1.67
C LEU A 193 3.58 -7.82 2.66
N LEU A 194 2.57 -7.38 3.43
CA LEU A 194 1.94 -8.22 4.46
C LEU A 194 1.34 -9.49 3.84
N ARG A 195 0.62 -9.34 2.72
CA ARG A 195 0.02 -10.48 2.02
C ARG A 195 1.05 -11.40 1.39
N ALA A 196 2.12 -10.84 0.81
CA ALA A 196 3.19 -11.65 0.22
C ALA A 196 3.90 -12.50 1.29
N ALA A 197 4.11 -11.95 2.49
CA ALA A 197 4.76 -12.65 3.59
C ALA A 197 3.82 -13.66 4.27
N ASP A 198 2.55 -13.32 4.49
CA ASP A 198 1.50 -14.23 4.98
C ASP A 198 1.36 -15.51 4.13
N LEU A 199 1.44 -15.38 2.80
CA LEU A 199 1.47 -16.54 1.90
C LEU A 199 2.68 -17.44 2.15
N LYS A 200 3.84 -16.86 2.48
CA LYS A 200 5.07 -17.62 2.79
C LYS A 200 5.01 -18.28 4.17
N ILE A 201 4.43 -17.61 5.17
CA ILE A 201 4.16 -18.18 6.49
C ILE A 201 3.23 -19.39 6.33
N THR A 202 2.13 -19.23 5.59
CA THR A 202 1.14 -20.30 5.36
C THR A 202 1.76 -21.49 4.61
N GLU A 203 2.55 -21.24 3.55
CA GLU A 203 3.23 -22.29 2.77
C GLU A 203 4.22 -23.10 3.61
N ALA A 204 4.96 -22.44 4.50
CA ALA A 204 5.91 -23.10 5.39
C ALA A 204 5.23 -23.78 6.60
N GLY A 205 4.12 -23.23 7.07
CA GLY A 205 3.46 -23.55 8.34
C GLY A 205 3.89 -22.57 9.44
N GLU A 206 2.90 -21.97 10.11
CA GLU A 206 3.06 -20.85 11.06
C GLU A 206 4.05 -21.12 12.20
N LYS A 207 4.08 -22.36 12.70
CA LYS A 207 4.93 -22.75 13.85
C LYS A 207 6.25 -23.40 13.43
N THR A 208 6.55 -23.45 12.14
CA THR A 208 7.83 -23.97 11.66
C THR A 208 8.91 -22.90 11.79
N PRO A 209 10.21 -23.26 11.88
CA PRO A 209 11.29 -22.28 11.91
C PRO A 209 11.24 -21.28 10.74
N ALA A 210 10.87 -21.73 9.54
CA ALA A 210 10.74 -20.87 8.36
C ALA A 210 9.51 -19.94 8.44
N GLY A 211 8.39 -20.42 8.98
CA GLY A 211 7.21 -19.60 9.24
C GLY A 211 7.49 -18.50 10.27
N LEU A 212 8.06 -18.88 11.42
CA LEU A 212 8.44 -17.96 12.49
C LEU A 212 9.47 -16.93 12.02
N GLU A 213 10.49 -17.33 11.25
CA GLU A 213 11.44 -16.36 10.67
C GLU A 213 10.76 -15.34 9.76
N MET A 214 9.79 -15.77 8.93
CA MET A 214 9.04 -14.85 8.08
C MET A 214 8.14 -13.92 8.91
N SER A 215 7.51 -14.41 9.98
CA SER A 215 6.78 -13.56 10.94
C SER A 215 7.70 -12.49 11.53
N ARG A 216 8.89 -12.87 12.02
CA ARG A 216 9.86 -11.91 12.58
C ARG A 216 10.24 -10.83 11.58
N ARG A 217 10.39 -11.17 10.30
CA ARG A 217 10.67 -10.19 9.24
C ARG A 217 9.55 -9.17 9.06
N ILE A 218 8.28 -9.57 9.20
CA ILE A 218 7.12 -8.65 9.13
C ILE A 218 7.12 -7.73 10.34
N GLU A 219 7.23 -8.29 11.55
CA GLU A 219 7.19 -7.55 12.82
C GLU A 219 8.31 -6.52 12.92
N LEU A 220 9.54 -6.93 12.61
CA LEU A 220 10.71 -6.05 12.64
C LEU A 220 10.64 -4.94 11.57
N GLN A 221 9.97 -5.19 10.45
CA GLN A 221 9.75 -4.15 9.46
C GLN A 221 8.71 -3.14 9.92
N ALA A 222 7.65 -3.57 10.62
CA ALA A 222 6.69 -2.67 11.24
C ALA A 222 7.38 -1.75 12.27
N ASN A 223 8.28 -2.30 13.10
CA ASN A 223 9.13 -1.52 14.01
C ASN A 223 10.00 -0.49 13.26
N CYS A 224 10.60 -0.87 12.14
CA CYS A 224 11.39 0.05 11.32
C CYS A 224 10.54 1.17 10.72
N PHE A 225 9.35 0.86 10.19
CA PHE A 225 8.41 1.87 9.70
C PHE A 225 7.91 2.80 10.80
N ALA A 226 7.67 2.29 12.01
CA ALA A 226 7.39 3.12 13.19
C ALA A 226 8.54 4.10 13.47
N GLY A 227 9.78 3.61 13.45
CA GLY A 227 10.98 4.44 13.57
C GLY A 227 11.05 5.56 12.53
N MET A 228 10.77 5.27 11.26
CA MET A 228 10.72 6.28 10.20
C MET A 228 9.70 7.39 10.51
N PHE A 229 8.49 7.01 10.91
CA PHE A 229 7.46 7.99 11.28
C PHE A 229 7.92 8.87 12.44
N LEU A 230 8.41 8.26 13.52
CA LEU A 230 8.89 8.99 14.71
C LEU A 230 10.00 9.98 14.36
N SER A 231 10.90 9.63 13.43
CA SER A 231 11.92 10.53 12.90
C SER A 231 11.34 11.69 12.08
N SER A 232 10.33 11.41 11.26
CA SER A 232 9.66 12.42 10.44
C SER A 232 8.87 13.46 11.25
N ALA A 233 8.41 13.08 12.45
CA ALA A 233 7.59 13.93 13.31
C ALA A 233 8.34 14.54 14.51
N ALA A 234 9.59 14.13 14.75
CA ALA A 234 10.37 14.52 15.93
C ALA A 234 10.54 16.05 16.04
N GLY A 235 10.09 16.62 17.16
CA GLY A 235 10.25 18.04 17.46
C GLY A 235 9.28 18.95 16.69
N ARG A 236 8.16 18.41 16.22
CA ARG A 236 7.17 19.13 15.41
C ARG A 236 5.79 19.08 16.05
N GLY A 237 5.20 20.25 16.28
CA GLY A 237 3.89 20.37 16.89
C GLY A 237 3.91 19.85 18.33
N SER A 238 2.94 19.01 18.69
CA SER A 238 2.88 18.42 20.02
C SER A 238 3.85 17.23 20.22
N LEU A 239 4.41 16.67 19.15
CA LEU A 239 5.32 15.53 19.21
C LEU A 239 6.76 16.05 19.39
N THR A 240 7.18 16.17 20.65
CA THR A 240 8.52 16.66 20.99
C THR A 240 9.61 15.68 20.54
N ALA A 241 10.83 16.16 20.34
CA ALA A 241 11.96 15.29 20.00
C ALA A 241 12.24 14.25 21.11
N GLY A 242 12.01 14.64 22.38
CA GLY A 242 12.13 13.73 23.53
C GLY A 242 11.09 12.60 23.49
N LEU A 243 9.83 12.93 23.24
CA LEU A 243 8.77 11.92 23.11
C LEU A 243 9.04 10.97 21.93
N ALA A 244 9.48 11.50 20.78
CA ALA A 244 9.84 10.68 19.61
C ALA A 244 10.97 9.69 19.93
N ARG A 245 12.02 10.16 20.63
CA ARG A 245 13.15 9.35 21.07
C ARG A 245 12.70 8.27 22.05
N GLN A 246 11.90 8.63 23.06
CA GLN A 246 11.38 7.69 24.05
C GLN A 246 10.53 6.61 23.38
N ALA A 247 9.62 6.98 22.47
CA ALA A 247 8.80 6.01 21.73
C ALA A 247 9.65 5.08 20.85
N GLN A 248 10.72 5.59 20.23
CA GLN A 248 11.65 4.72 19.49
C GLN A 248 12.37 3.75 20.43
N GLU A 249 12.84 4.22 21.58
CA GLU A 249 13.59 3.40 22.53
C GLU A 249 12.71 2.39 23.27
N ASP A 250 11.39 2.61 23.28
CA ASP A 250 10.40 1.73 23.91
C ASP A 250 10.42 0.30 23.36
N PHE A 251 10.72 0.11 22.07
CA PHE A 251 10.84 -1.20 21.43
C PHE A 251 11.87 -2.15 22.09
N LYS A 252 12.78 -1.64 22.93
CA LYS A 252 13.71 -2.48 23.73
C LYS A 252 13.03 -3.20 24.90
N PHE A 253 11.82 -2.79 25.27
CA PHE A 253 11.01 -3.38 26.34
C PHE A 253 9.94 -4.33 25.81
N ALA A 254 9.98 -4.66 24.52
CA ALA A 254 9.08 -5.64 23.93
C ALA A 254 9.21 -7.00 24.65
N ILE A 255 8.09 -7.70 24.76
CA ILE A 255 8.04 -9.03 25.38
C ILE A 255 8.88 -9.99 24.53
N GLU A 256 9.85 -10.66 25.17
CA GLU A 256 10.64 -11.68 24.51
C GLU A 256 9.93 -13.03 24.59
N GLU A 257 9.42 -13.47 23.44
CA GLU A 257 8.78 -14.78 23.31
C GLU A 257 9.80 -15.91 23.44
N LYS A 258 9.33 -17.08 23.90
CA LYS A 258 10.18 -18.26 23.99
C LYS A 258 10.73 -18.64 22.60
N PRO A 259 11.99 -19.10 22.49
CA PRO A 259 12.62 -19.39 21.21
C PRO A 259 11.81 -20.31 20.29
N GLU A 260 11.10 -21.30 20.84
CA GLU A 260 10.28 -22.25 20.09
C GLU A 260 9.04 -21.64 19.41
N ASN A 261 8.61 -20.45 19.84
CA ASN A 261 7.42 -19.76 19.34
C ASN A 261 7.70 -18.30 18.97
N ASN A 262 8.98 -17.90 18.85
CA ASN A 262 9.35 -16.51 18.68
C ASN A 262 8.98 -15.99 17.27
N ALA A 263 7.90 -15.22 17.21
CA ALA A 263 7.35 -14.62 16.00
C ALA A 263 7.75 -13.14 15.84
N HIS A 264 8.28 -12.48 16.87
CA HIS A 264 8.56 -11.03 16.87
C HIS A 264 10.06 -10.66 16.89
N GLY A 265 10.94 -11.62 17.12
CA GLY A 265 12.38 -11.42 17.28
C GLY A 265 12.76 -11.10 18.72
N SER A 266 14.06 -11.10 19.02
CA SER A 266 14.54 -10.69 20.34
C SER A 266 14.28 -9.19 20.58
N ALA A 267 14.22 -8.78 21.84
CA ALA A 267 14.11 -7.34 22.19
C ALA A 267 15.24 -6.51 21.55
N GLU A 268 16.44 -7.09 21.39
CA GLU A 268 17.54 -6.44 20.69
C GLU A 268 17.25 -6.26 19.19
N ASN A 269 16.70 -7.27 18.51
CA ASN A 269 16.29 -7.10 17.11
C ASN A 269 15.23 -6.00 16.97
N GLN A 270 14.22 -6.00 17.85
CA GLN A 270 13.14 -5.02 17.82
C GLN A 270 13.67 -3.59 17.98
N ALA A 271 14.52 -3.36 18.99
CA ALA A 271 15.17 -2.07 19.22
C ALA A 271 16.07 -1.66 18.04
N GLN A 272 16.84 -2.59 17.48
CA GLN A 272 17.75 -2.31 16.37
C GLN A 272 17.00 -1.86 15.10
N TRP A 273 15.89 -2.52 14.75
CA TRP A 273 15.11 -2.17 13.56
C TRP A 273 14.32 -0.87 13.73
N ALA A 274 13.73 -0.62 14.91
CA ALA A 274 13.12 0.67 15.21
C ALA A 274 14.15 1.82 15.12
N ALA A 275 15.36 1.59 15.66
CA ALA A 275 16.44 2.58 15.59
C ALA A 275 16.98 2.76 14.16
N ALA A 276 17.01 1.71 13.33
CA ALA A 276 17.42 1.80 11.93
C ALA A 276 16.48 2.72 11.14
N GLY A 277 15.17 2.51 11.25
CA GLY A 277 14.16 3.36 10.63
C GLY A 277 14.22 4.80 11.12
N PHE A 278 14.40 5.00 12.44
CA PHE A 278 14.51 6.33 13.03
C PHE A 278 15.73 7.12 12.55
N ARG A 279 16.90 6.46 12.44
CA ARG A 279 18.13 7.11 11.98
C ARG A 279 18.10 7.41 10.48
N ALA A 280 17.65 6.45 9.67
CA ALA A 280 17.73 6.55 8.22
C ALA A 280 16.58 7.36 7.63
N ASN A 281 15.37 7.22 8.19
CA ASN A 281 14.11 7.69 7.58
C ASN A 281 14.07 7.34 6.08
N SER A 282 14.30 6.07 5.74
CA SER A 282 14.30 5.61 4.35
C SER A 282 13.79 4.18 4.26
N THR A 283 12.92 3.90 3.29
CA THR A 283 12.23 2.60 3.17
C THR A 283 13.15 1.42 2.88
N ASP A 284 14.27 1.63 2.19
CA ASP A 284 15.28 0.60 1.90
C ASP A 284 16.03 0.15 3.16
N ALA A 285 16.21 1.04 4.14
CA ALA A 285 16.76 0.70 5.45
C ALA A 285 15.84 -0.23 6.26
N CYS A 286 14.58 -0.41 5.82
CA CYS A 286 13.59 -1.31 6.43
C CYS A 286 13.38 -2.61 5.65
N ASN A 287 14.31 -2.98 4.76
CA ASN A 287 14.25 -4.23 3.99
C ASN A 287 14.67 -5.45 4.83
N THR A 288 13.83 -5.83 5.79
CA THR A 288 14.02 -7.02 6.64
C THR A 288 14.06 -8.31 5.83
N PHE A 289 13.41 -8.38 4.67
CA PHE A 289 13.38 -9.57 3.80
C PHE A 289 14.72 -9.87 3.11
N SER A 290 15.59 -8.88 2.99
CA SER A 290 16.96 -9.05 2.46
C SER A 290 18.00 -9.23 3.57
N ALA A 291 17.61 -9.09 4.83
CA ALA A 291 18.50 -9.22 5.98
C ALA A 291 18.88 -10.70 6.24
N SER A 292 20.06 -10.92 6.82
CA SER A 292 20.47 -12.24 7.27
C SER A 292 19.57 -12.75 8.41
N ALA A 293 19.48 -14.06 8.61
CA ALA A 293 18.70 -14.66 9.71
C ALA A 293 19.09 -14.07 11.07
N ALA A 294 20.39 -13.90 11.35
CA ALA A 294 20.88 -13.32 12.59
C ALA A 294 20.38 -11.88 12.86
N GLN A 295 20.06 -11.11 11.82
CA GLN A 295 19.52 -9.74 11.96
C GLN A 295 18.00 -9.73 12.25
N VAL A 296 17.33 -10.87 12.11
CA VAL A 296 15.88 -11.03 12.36
C VAL A 296 15.57 -12.05 13.46
N GLY A 297 16.63 -12.59 14.08
CA GLY A 297 16.60 -13.41 15.30
C GLY A 297 17.00 -14.86 15.10
#